data_AF-Q8J171-F1
#
_entry.id   AF-Q8J171-F1
#
_cell.length_a   1.000
_cell.length_b   1.000
_cell.length_c   1.000
_cell.angle_alpha   90.00
_cell.angle_beta   90.00
_cell.angle_gamma   90.00
#
_symmetry.space_group_name_H-M   'P 1'
#
loop_
_entity.id
_entity.type
_entity.pdbx_description
1 polymer ?
#
loop_
_entity_poly.entity_id
_entity_poly.type
_entity_poly.pdbx_seq_one_letter_code
_entity_poly.pdbx_strand_id
1 'polypeptide(L)' 'GQITTKELGTVMRSLGQNPSESELQDMINE' A
#
# COMPACT_ATOMS: atom_id res chain seq x y z
N GLY A 1 3.96 0.80 15.54
CA GLY A 1 2.92 1.16 14.57
C GLY A 1 3.00 0.15 13.45
N GLN A 2 1.87 -0.43 13.04
CA GLN A 2 1.81 -1.39 11.94
C GLN A 2 0.96 -0.73 10.86
N ILE A 3 1.54 -0.45 9.70
CA ILE A 3 0.80 0.04 8.54
C ILE A 3 -0.02 -1.12 7.98
N THR A 4 -1.30 -0.87 7.73
CA THR A 4 -2.18 -1.80 7.02
C THR A 4 -2.07 -1.60 5.50
N THR A 5 -2.41 -2.63 4.72
CA THR A 5 -2.49 -2.55 3.25
C THR A 5 -3.39 -1.39 2.77
N LYS A 6 -4.46 -1.09 3.53
CA LYS A 6 -5.36 0.04 3.26
C LYS A 6 -4.68 1.40 3.46
N GLU A 7 -3.93 1.57 4.54
CA GLU A 7 -3.18 2.80 4.79
C GLU A 7 -2.09 3.00 3.74
N LEU A 8 -1.35 1.94 3.41
CA LEU A 8 -0.35 1.98 2.35
C LEU A 8 -0.96 2.34 0.99
N GLY A 9 -2.10 1.73 0.65
CA GLY A 9 -2.84 2.04 -0.58
C GLY A 9 -3.34 3.48 -0.64
N THR A 10 -3.74 4.03 0.50
CA THR A 10 -4.16 5.44 0.61
C THR A 10 -2.98 6.37 0.35
N VAL A 11 -1.82 6.08 0.95
CA VAL A 11 -0.58 6.85 0.73
C VAL A 11 -0.15 6.76 -0.73
N MET A 12 -0.09 5.57 -1.32
CA MET A 12 0.31 5.37 -2.72
C MET A 12 -0.61 6.12 -3.69
N ARG A 13 -1.93 6.07 -3.47
CA ARG A 13 -2.90 6.83 -4.26
C ARG A 13 -2.76 8.34 -4.10
N SER A 14 -2.44 8.81 -2.89
CA SER A 14 -2.14 10.23 -2.66
C SER A 14 -0.89 10.70 -3.38
N LEU A 15 0.07 9.81 -3.61
CA LEU A 15 1.28 10.05 -4.40
C LEU A 15 1.05 9.89 -5.92
N GLY A 16 -0.18 9.64 -6.36
CA GLY A 16 -0.54 9.47 -7.78
C GLY A 16 -0.26 8.07 -8.34
N GLN A 17 0.15 7.12 -7.49
CA GLN A 17 0.29 5.72 -7.87
C GLN A 17 -1.06 5.00 -7.75
N ASN A 18 -1.23 3.90 -8.49
CA ASN A 18 -2.42 3.05 -8.34
C ASN A 18 -2.02 1.58 -8.24
N PRO A 19 -1.32 1.18 -7.16
CA PRO A 19 -0.90 -0.21 -6.98
C PRO A 19 -2.12 -1.11 -6.73
N SER A 20 -1.98 -2.36 -7.17
CA SER A 20 -2.91 -3.44 -6.87
C SER A 20 -2.80 -3.91 -5.41
N GLU A 21 -3.81 -4.61 -4.94
CA GLU A 21 -3.82 -5.14 -3.57
C GLU A 21 -2.70 -6.17 -3.34
N SER A 22 -2.31 -6.93 -4.37
CA SER A 22 -1.16 -7.84 -4.32
C SER A 22 0.15 -7.07 -4.13
N GLU A 23 0.40 -6.03 -4.93
CA GLU A 23 1.62 -5.21 -4.80
C GLU A 23 1.71 -4.56 -3.41
N LEU A 24 0.60 -4.05 -2.89
CA LEU A 24 0.54 -3.49 -1.54
C LEU A 24 0.80 -4.54 -0.45
N GLN A 25 0.31 -5.77 -0.66
CA GLN A 25 0.52 -6.88 0.25
C GLN A 25 1.98 -7.33 0.24
N ASP A 26 2.61 -7.37 -0.93
CA ASP A 26 4.02 -7.70 -1.11
C ASP A 26 4.91 -6.67 -0.40
N MET A 27 4.62 -5.37 -0.54
CA MET A 27 5.35 -4.28 0.14
C MET A 27 5.28 -4.31 1.67
N ILE A 28 4.23 -4.93 2.25
CA ILE A 28 4.07 -5.06 3.71
C ILE A 28 4.69 -6.37 4.23
N ASN A 29 4.83 -7.36 3.35
CA ASN A 29 5.39 -8.66 3.67
C ASN A 29 6.94 -8.70 3.53
N GLU A 30 7.56 -7.69 2.91
CA GLU A 30 9.00 -7.42 2.95
C GLU A 30 9.42 -6.62 4.20
#